data_AF-A0A1C5UTY1-F1
#
_entry.id   AF-A0A1C5UTY1-F1
#
_cell.length_a   1.000
_cell.length_b   1.000
_cell.length_c   1.000
_cell.angle_alpha   90.00
_cell.angle_beta   90.00
_cell.angle_gamma   90.00
#
_symmetry.space_group_name_H-M   'P 1'
#
loop_
_entity.id
_entity.type
_entity.pdbx_description
1 polymer ?
#
loop_
_entity_poly.entity_id
_entity_poly.type
_entity_poly.pdbx_seq_one_letter_code
_entity_poly.pdbx_strand_id
1 'polypeptide(L)'
;MKTFLRTVSVSVCLMLITVLCISGTVMSREKRTEEAEGKYYRELGSIYAEEMREFLKGQGYADCGVTVTSVEDESGARRYIVTIHHGRIDRMTQTEKEKLLAECGTVLFPDRACSVYHKFLEEDC
;
A
#
# COMPACT_ATOMS: atom_id res chain seq x y z
N MET A 1 3.27 61.18 -2.43
CA MET A 1 4.10 60.06 -2.95
C MET A 1 4.43 59.01 -1.88
N LYS A 2 4.93 59.42 -0.69
CA LYS A 2 5.31 58.51 0.41
C LYS A 2 4.17 57.63 0.96
N THR A 3 2.96 58.17 1.06
CA THR A 3 1.76 57.43 1.51
C THR A 3 1.28 56.40 0.48
N PHE A 4 1.29 56.77 -0.80
CA PHE A 4 0.91 55.90 -1.92
C PHE A 4 1.85 54.70 -2.08
N LEU A 5 3.18 54.91 -1.96
CA LEU A 5 4.15 53.82 -2.00
C LEU A 5 3.95 52.83 -0.83
N ARG A 6 3.54 53.34 0.33
CA ARG A 6 3.28 52.53 1.53
C ARG A 6 2.02 51.67 1.37
N THR A 7 0.94 52.21 0.80
CA THR A 7 -0.27 51.43 0.51
C THR A 7 -0.01 50.36 -0.54
N VAL A 8 0.69 50.69 -1.64
CA VAL A 8 1.03 49.69 -2.68
C VAL A 8 1.90 48.57 -2.11
N SER A 9 2.90 48.89 -1.28
CA SER A 9 3.76 47.88 -0.64
C SER A 9 2.96 46.95 0.29
N VAL A 10 2.07 47.49 1.13
CA VAL A 10 1.24 46.67 2.03
C VAL A 10 0.29 45.76 1.24
N SER A 11 -0.33 46.28 0.17
CA SER A 11 -1.20 45.48 -0.70
C SER A 11 -0.45 44.33 -1.36
N VAL A 12 0.77 44.56 -1.86
CA VAL A 12 1.60 43.49 -2.45
C VAL A 12 1.98 42.44 -1.41
N CYS A 13 2.39 42.85 -0.20
CA CYS A 13 2.71 41.92 0.87
C CYS A 13 1.50 41.04 1.26
N LEU A 14 0.31 41.63 1.36
CA LEU A 14 -0.91 40.87 1.66
C LEU A 14 -1.24 39.85 0.57
N MET A 15 -1.10 40.21 -0.71
CA MET A 15 -1.30 39.29 -1.82
C MET A 15 -0.31 38.12 -1.82
N LEU A 16 0.95 38.35 -1.42
CA LEU A 16 1.94 37.29 -1.30
C LEU A 16 1.62 36.34 -0.13
N ILE A 17 1.20 36.89 1.02
CA ILE A 17 0.80 36.09 2.18
C ILE A 17 -0.41 35.22 1.86
N THR A 18 -1.44 35.76 1.20
CA THR A 18 -2.63 34.98 0.84
C THR A 18 -2.30 33.83 -0.11
N VAL A 19 -1.47 34.07 -1.12
CA VAL A 19 -1.00 33.01 -2.04
C VAL A 19 -0.23 31.93 -1.27
N LEU A 20 0.72 32.32 -0.40
CA LEU A 20 1.48 31.37 0.41
C LEU A 20 0.59 30.56 1.36
N CYS A 21 -0.40 31.19 1.99
CA CYS A 21 -1.35 30.52 2.88
C CYS A 21 -2.21 29.49 2.14
N ILE A 22 -2.66 29.79 0.92
CA ILE A 22 -3.44 28.85 0.10
C ILE A 22 -2.57 27.68 -0.35
N SER A 23 -1.38 27.95 -0.90
CA SER A 23 -0.44 26.90 -1.34
C SER A 23 -0.01 26.00 -0.19
N GLY A 24 0.28 26.58 0.99
CA GLY A 24 0.61 25.81 2.19
C GLY A 24 -0.55 24.95 2.68
N THR A 25 -1.79 25.45 2.62
CA THR A 25 -2.99 24.70 3.03
C THR A 25 -3.26 23.52 2.10
N VAL A 26 -3.14 23.71 0.77
CA VAL A 26 -3.35 22.63 -0.20
C VAL A 26 -2.30 21.54 -0.03
N MET A 27 -1.01 21.90 0.00
CA MET A 27 0.08 20.94 0.18
C MET A 27 0.00 20.20 1.52
N SER A 28 -0.46 20.86 2.60
CA SER A 28 -0.64 20.19 3.88
C SER A 28 -1.83 19.22 3.88
N ARG A 29 -2.89 19.48 3.09
CA ARG A 29 -4.03 18.57 2.97
C ARG A 29 -3.66 17.34 2.17
N GLU A 30 -3.00 17.54 1.03
CA GLU A 30 -2.49 16.47 0.17
C GLU A 30 -1.63 15.48 0.95
N LYS A 31 -0.59 15.96 1.64
CA LYS A 31 0.28 15.11 2.48
C LYS A 31 -0.48 14.33 3.55
N ARG A 32 -1.47 14.95 4.21
CA ARG A 32 -2.28 14.26 5.21
C ARG A 32 -3.16 13.18 4.60
N THR A 33 -3.70 13.42 3.41
CA THR A 33 -4.49 12.44 2.67
C THR A 33 -3.61 11.27 2.25
N GLU A 34 -2.44 11.52 1.66
CA GLU A 34 -1.47 10.48 1.28
C GLU A 34 -1.02 9.63 2.48
N GLU A 35 -0.73 10.26 3.63
CA GLU A 35 -0.38 9.54 4.85
C GLU A 35 -1.54 8.67 5.39
N ALA A 36 -2.77 9.18 5.32
CA ALA A 36 -3.96 8.44 5.75
C ALA A 36 -4.26 7.26 4.83
N GLU A 37 -4.19 7.45 3.52
CA GLU A 37 -4.33 6.39 2.52
C GLU A 37 -3.22 5.34 2.66
N GLY A 38 -1.97 5.77 2.85
CA GLY A 38 -0.84 4.88 3.11
C GLY A 38 -1.05 4.01 4.35
N LYS A 39 -1.61 4.57 5.43
CA LYS A 39 -1.94 3.79 6.63
C LYS A 39 -3.06 2.78 6.38
N TYR A 40 -4.15 3.20 5.72
CA TYR A 40 -5.28 2.34 5.39
C TYR A 40 -4.84 1.10 4.61
N TYR A 41 -4.10 1.29 3.52
CA TYR A 41 -3.63 0.19 2.68
C TYR A 41 -2.59 -0.71 3.37
N ARG A 42 -1.78 -0.15 4.27
CA ARG A 42 -0.85 -0.96 5.07
C ARG A 42 -1.59 -1.85 6.09
N GLU A 43 -2.65 -1.32 6.70
CA GLU A 43 -3.50 -2.08 7.62
C GLU A 43 -4.23 -3.20 6.88
N LEU A 44 -4.75 -2.91 5.68
CA LEU A 44 -5.37 -3.89 4.79
C LEU A 44 -4.43 -5.06 4.46
N GLY A 45 -3.18 -4.74 4.12
CA GLY A 45 -2.15 -5.75 3.86
C GLY A 45 -1.81 -6.58 5.10
N SER A 46 -1.83 -5.97 6.30
CA SER A 46 -1.60 -6.68 7.57
C SER A 46 -2.72 -7.67 7.88
N ILE A 47 -3.98 -7.24 7.76
CA ILE A 47 -5.15 -8.09 7.99
C ILE A 47 -5.10 -9.30 7.04
N TYR A 48 -4.86 -9.04 5.75
CA TYR A 48 -4.78 -10.11 4.77
C TYR A 48 -3.61 -11.08 5.04
N ALA A 49 -2.47 -10.57 5.51
CA ALA A 49 -1.33 -11.41 5.89
C ALA A 49 -1.67 -12.35 7.05
N GLU A 50 -2.44 -11.89 8.03
CA GLU A 50 -2.90 -12.72 9.15
C GLU A 50 -3.90 -13.79 8.70
N GLU A 51 -4.92 -13.41 7.91
CA GLU A 51 -5.89 -14.36 7.36
C GLU A 51 -5.22 -15.44 6.50
N MET A 52 -4.24 -15.06 5.68
CA MET A 52 -3.45 -15.99 4.87
C MET A 52 -2.64 -16.95 5.75
N ARG A 53 -2.05 -16.48 6.86
CA ARG A 53 -1.31 -17.35 7.80
C ARG A 53 -2.25 -18.34 8.48
N GLU A 54 -3.45 -17.91 8.88
CA GLU A 54 -4.43 -18.81 9.47
C GLU A 54 -4.91 -19.87 8.48
N PHE A 55 -5.17 -19.46 7.24
CA PHE A 55 -5.52 -20.35 6.14
C PHE A 55 -4.42 -21.42 5.92
N LEU A 56 -3.17 -20.99 5.74
CA LEU A 56 -2.03 -21.88 5.51
C LEU A 56 -1.78 -22.81 6.70
N LYS A 57 -1.96 -22.31 7.93
CA LYS A 57 -1.92 -23.13 9.15
C LYS A 57 -2.97 -24.23 9.12
N GLY A 58 -4.20 -23.91 8.69
CA GLY A 58 -5.28 -24.89 8.50
C GLY A 58 -4.97 -25.97 7.45
N GLN A 59 -4.17 -25.64 6.44
CA GLN A 59 -3.68 -26.58 5.41
C GLN A 59 -2.44 -27.39 5.86
N GLY A 60 -1.95 -27.18 7.09
CA GLY A 60 -0.80 -27.89 7.64
C GLY A 60 0.56 -27.22 7.42
N TYR A 61 0.58 -25.95 7.00
CA TYR A 61 1.78 -25.11 6.90
C TYR A 61 1.83 -24.12 8.08
N ALA A 62 1.94 -24.66 9.30
CA ALA A 62 2.12 -23.84 10.50
C ALA A 62 3.42 -23.02 10.42
N ASP A 63 3.45 -21.86 11.07
CA ASP A 63 4.63 -20.98 11.10
C ASP A 63 5.10 -20.52 9.70
N CYS A 64 4.17 -20.45 8.74
CA CYS A 64 4.46 -19.92 7.41
C CYS A 64 4.79 -18.43 7.45
N GLY A 65 5.90 -18.06 6.79
CA GLY A 65 6.21 -16.67 6.49
C GLY A 65 5.25 -16.14 5.44
N VAL A 66 4.55 -15.05 5.75
CA VAL A 66 3.71 -14.33 4.78
C VAL A 66 4.08 -12.86 4.83
N THR A 67 4.49 -12.35 3.69
CA THR A 67 4.84 -10.94 3.46
C THR A 67 3.93 -10.37 2.38
N VAL A 68 3.29 -9.23 2.66
CA VAL A 68 2.41 -8.54 1.72
C VAL A 68 3.05 -7.22 1.35
N THR A 69 3.30 -7.01 0.06
CA THR A 69 3.79 -5.73 -0.48
C THR A 69 2.77 -5.15 -1.45
N SER A 70 2.64 -3.83 -1.48
CA SER A 70 1.74 -3.13 -2.40
C SER A 70 2.54 -2.35 -3.44
N VAL A 71 2.07 -2.38 -4.69
CA VAL A 71 2.58 -1.56 -5.80
C VAL A 71 1.40 -0.79 -6.37
N GLU A 72 1.58 0.51 -6.56
CA GLU A 72 0.64 1.36 -7.27
C GLU A 72 1.19 1.64 -8.67
N ASP A 73 0.33 1.56 -9.69
CA ASP A 73 0.69 1.94 -11.05
C ASP A 73 0.35 3.41 -11.35
N GLU A 74 0.71 3.88 -12.55
CA GLU A 74 0.49 5.27 -12.99
C GLU A 74 -1.00 5.67 -13.01
N SER A 75 -1.93 4.71 -13.03
CA SER A 75 -3.37 4.97 -12.98
C SER A 75 -3.92 5.08 -11.56
N GLY A 76 -3.07 4.87 -10.54
CA GLY A 76 -3.47 4.77 -9.14
C GLY A 76 -4.04 3.39 -8.78
N ALA A 77 -4.01 2.41 -9.70
CA ALA A 77 -4.49 1.08 -9.39
C ALA A 77 -3.45 0.35 -8.53
N ARG A 78 -3.92 -0.18 -7.40
CA ARG A 78 -3.08 -0.81 -6.39
C ARG A 78 -3.14 -2.34 -6.50
N ARG A 79 -1.95 -2.93 -6.51
CA ARG A 79 -1.73 -4.37 -6.65
C ARG A 79 -0.95 -4.88 -5.44
N TYR A 80 -1.40 -5.96 -4.83
CA TYR A 80 -0.73 -6.59 -3.71
C TYR A 80 0.00 -7.86 -4.17
N ILE A 81 1.24 -8.00 -3.74
CA ILE A 81 2.06 -9.18 -3.96
C ILE A 81 2.23 -9.87 -2.61
N VAL A 82 1.70 -11.07 -2.52
CA VAL A 82 1.72 -11.92 -1.33
C VAL A 82 2.83 -12.94 -1.54
N THR A 83 3.90 -12.80 -0.78
CA THR A 83 5.05 -13.73 -0.82
C THR A 83 4.95 -14.69 0.36
N ILE A 84 4.90 -15.98 0.05
CA ILE A 84 4.71 -17.07 1.00
C ILE A 84 6.01 -17.86 1.09
N HIS A 85 6.48 -18.17 2.29
CA HIS A 85 7.68 -18.96 2.53
C HIS A 85 7.47 -19.99 3.63
N HIS A 86 7.78 -21.25 3.34
CA HIS A 86 7.71 -22.33 4.32
C HIS A 86 8.54 -23.54 3.82
N GLY A 87 9.39 -24.12 4.67
CA GLY A 87 10.34 -25.16 4.26
C GLY A 87 9.74 -26.42 3.62
N ARG A 88 8.47 -26.75 3.94
CA ARG A 88 7.74 -27.84 3.23
C ARG A 88 7.33 -27.45 1.81
N ILE A 89 7.00 -26.18 1.58
CA ILE A 89 6.59 -25.66 0.27
C ILE A 89 7.80 -25.61 -0.67
N ASP A 90 8.98 -25.30 -0.14
CA ASP A 90 10.21 -25.25 -0.92
C ASP A 90 10.53 -26.61 -1.57
N ARG A 91 10.07 -27.71 -0.96
CA ARG A 91 10.23 -29.10 -1.43
C ARG A 91 9.07 -29.60 -2.30
N MET A 92 8.03 -28.81 -2.51
CA MET A 92 6.89 -29.17 -3.36
C MET A 92 7.28 -29.13 -4.83
N THR A 93 6.71 -30.03 -5.61
CA THR A 93 6.75 -29.99 -7.07
C THR A 93 6.01 -28.76 -7.60
N GLN A 94 6.29 -28.38 -8.84
CA GLN A 94 5.64 -27.23 -9.47
C GLN A 94 4.10 -27.38 -9.50
N THR A 95 3.59 -28.58 -9.79
CA THR A 95 2.15 -28.86 -9.80
C THR A 95 1.52 -28.72 -8.42
N GLU A 96 2.21 -29.17 -7.37
CA GLU A 96 1.75 -29.01 -6.00
C GLU A 96 1.75 -27.53 -5.58
N LYS A 97 2.77 -26.77 -5.99
CA LYS A 97 2.83 -25.31 -5.78
C LYS A 97 1.68 -24.59 -6.48
N GLU A 98 1.40 -24.90 -7.74
CA GLU A 98 0.29 -24.32 -8.50
C GLU A 98 -1.07 -24.61 -7.86
N LYS A 99 -1.26 -25.85 -7.38
CA LYS A 99 -2.47 -26.22 -6.64
C LYS A 99 -2.61 -25.40 -5.35
N LEU A 100 -1.54 -25.28 -4.57
CA LEU A 100 -1.55 -24.50 -3.33
C LEU A 100 -1.80 -23.01 -3.60
N LEU A 101 -1.26 -22.45 -4.68
CA LEU A 101 -1.53 -21.06 -5.09
C LEU A 101 -3.00 -20.86 -5.48
N ALA A 102 -3.59 -21.81 -6.21
CA ALA A 102 -5.01 -21.75 -6.53
C ALA A 102 -5.89 -21.80 -5.27
N GLU A 103 -5.50 -22.60 -4.28
CA GLU A 103 -6.15 -22.63 -2.96
C GLU A 103 -5.98 -21.30 -2.19
N CYS A 104 -4.78 -20.71 -2.21
CA CYS A 104 -4.54 -19.38 -1.62
C CYS A 104 -5.38 -18.28 -2.28
N GLY A 105 -5.66 -18.39 -3.58
CA GLY A 105 -6.53 -17.48 -4.32
C GLY A 105 -7.99 -17.47 -3.85
N THR A 106 -8.41 -18.43 -3.01
CA THR A 106 -9.75 -18.46 -2.41
C THR A 106 -9.88 -17.54 -1.19
N VAL A 107 -8.76 -17.08 -0.61
CA VAL A 107 -8.75 -16.13 0.51
C VAL A 107 -9.07 -14.73 -0.02
N LEU A 108 -10.21 -14.20 0.41
CA LEU A 108 -10.73 -12.91 -0.05
C LEU A 108 -9.88 -11.76 0.47
N PHE A 109 -9.43 -10.89 -0.43
CA PHE A 109 -8.85 -9.62 -0.03
C PHE A 109 -9.95 -8.67 0.46
N PRO A 110 -9.75 -7.89 1.54
CA PRO A 110 -10.87 -7.16 2.14
C PRO A 110 -11.40 -6.02 1.23
N ASP A 111 -10.59 -5.53 0.28
CA ASP A 111 -11.00 -4.56 -0.73
C ASP A 111 -11.01 -5.17 -2.15
N ARG A 112 -12.20 -5.22 -2.77
CA ARG A 112 -12.40 -5.83 -4.10
C ARG A 112 -11.85 -5.00 -5.26
N ALA A 113 -11.55 -3.72 -5.05
CA ALA A 113 -10.93 -2.88 -6.07
C ALA A 113 -9.42 -3.17 -6.21
N CYS A 114 -8.81 -3.80 -5.21
CA CYS A 114 -7.41 -4.18 -5.22
C CYS A 114 -7.21 -5.53 -5.92
N SER A 115 -6.17 -5.65 -6.74
CA SER A 115 -5.76 -6.96 -7.27
C SER A 115 -4.70 -7.59 -6.38
N VAL A 116 -4.73 -8.92 -6.26
CA VAL A 116 -3.82 -9.67 -5.39
C VAL A 116 -3.17 -10.79 -6.20
N TYR A 117 -1.88 -10.95 -6.03
CA TYR A 117 -1.09 -12.00 -6.64
C TYR A 117 -0.26 -12.74 -5.58
N HIS A 118 -0.30 -14.06 -5.61
CA HIS A 118 0.43 -14.92 -4.68
C HIS A 118 1.64 -15.53 -5.37
N LYS A 119 2.76 -15.57 -4.66
CA LYS A 119 3.96 -16.28 -5.09
C LYS A 119 4.66 -16.92 -3.89
N PHE A 120 5.43 -17.97 -4.17
CA PHE A 120 6.37 -18.49 -3.19
C PHE A 120 7.68 -17.71 -3.26
N LEU A 121 8.38 -17.61 -2.13
CA LEU A 121 9.72 -17.07 -2.10
C LEU A 121 10.64 -18.01 -2.89
N GLU A 122 11.22 -17.52 -3.98
CA GLU A 122 12.26 -18.23 -4.72
C GLU A 122 13.59 -17.93 -4.00
N GLU A 123 14.26 -18.97 -3.52
CA GLU A 123 15.64 -18.83 -3.08
C GLU A 123 16.51 -18.82 -4.34
N ASP A 124 16.97 -17.64 -4.75
CA ASP A 124 18.04 -17.51 -5.76
C ASP A 124 19.28 -18.23 -5.20
N CYS A 125 19.54 -19.44 -5.71
CA CYS A 125 20.70 -20.26 -5.38
C CYS A 125 21.89 -19.90 -6.28
#